data_AF-A0A286GUT0-F1
#
_entry.id   AF-A0A286GUT0-F1
#
_cell.length_a   1.000
_cell.length_b   1.000
_cell.length_c   1.000
_cell.angle_alpha   90.00
_cell.angle_beta   90.00
_cell.angle_gamma   90.00
#
_symmetry.space_group_name_H-M   'P 1'
#
loop_
_entity.id
_entity.type
_entity.pdbx_description
1 polymer ?
#
loop_
_entity_poly.entity_id
_entity_poly.type
_entity_poly.pdbx_seq_one_letter_code
_entity_poly.pdbx_strand_id
1 'polypeptide(L)'
;MVTQRLFNSFYKTFEKDLENLCNVYPMNPSFTMRQSVLTFLAAGLCVTTLYGQTPVSGKITYEGMRQFDRSQMRMVINGQEVRPGSPGAPDAPEGMPDVISFTQKLVFSGTMAKEERDRPQNMMMRRTMGDGPSDGSGGNREGRPRTMRMTPPFEQQTYLDLANRQRIDVLMVKKDSVVTETYRSEKPMPAATDWTTTEKTKKIAGYTCHKATATRRKETYTIWYTTDLPFTYSPVADLTPPKGVVLQIESDTESYKATGIAMEAIAEASVQPPKGAKTVSSEEIEEIRRKGMADFRQKMMQNMPMQGRD
;
A
#
# COMPACT_ATOMS: atom_id res chain seq x y z
N MET A 1 46.12 -1.71 4.54
CA MET A 1 47.23 -1.50 5.50
C MET A 1 47.79 -0.07 5.55
N VAL A 2 47.35 0.87 4.68
CA VAL A 2 47.80 2.29 4.73
C VAL A 2 46.94 3.18 5.65
N THR A 3 45.68 2.79 5.91
CA THR A 3 44.72 3.57 6.70
C THR A 3 44.93 3.52 8.22
N GLN A 4 45.58 2.48 8.73
CA GLN A 4 45.80 2.32 10.19
C GLN A 4 47.06 3.05 10.69
N ARG A 5 48.01 3.33 9.81
CA ARG A 5 49.23 4.10 10.14
C ARG A 5 48.96 5.61 10.23
N LEU A 6 48.02 6.13 9.45
CA LEU A 6 47.62 7.55 9.52
C LEU A 6 46.82 7.86 10.80
N PHE A 7 45.99 6.93 11.25
CA PHE A 7 45.19 7.09 12.48
C PHE A 7 46.07 7.15 13.74
N ASN A 8 47.08 6.27 13.85
CA ASN A 8 48.00 6.27 14.99
C ASN A 8 48.98 7.46 15.00
N SER A 9 49.28 8.06 13.84
CA SER A 9 50.12 9.25 13.75
C SER A 9 49.37 10.52 14.19
N PHE A 10 48.06 10.59 13.97
CA PHE A 10 47.24 11.73 14.37
C PHE A 10 46.97 11.73 15.89
N TYR A 11 46.77 10.55 16.48
CA TYR A 11 46.50 10.39 17.91
C TYR A 11 47.70 10.79 18.78
N LYS A 12 48.93 10.42 18.37
CA LYS A 12 50.16 10.78 19.11
C LYS A 12 50.51 12.27 19.07
N THR A 13 50.10 12.99 18.02
CA THR A 13 50.30 14.45 17.94
C THR A 13 49.32 15.17 18.87
N PHE A 14 48.08 14.68 18.96
CA PHE A 14 47.03 15.28 19.81
C PHE A 14 47.29 15.08 21.31
N GLU A 15 47.88 13.95 21.71
CA GLU A 15 48.22 13.66 23.11
C GLU A 15 49.36 14.55 23.63
N LYS A 16 50.30 14.93 22.76
CA LYS A 16 51.45 15.79 23.09
C LYS A 16 51.10 17.27 23.23
N ASP A 17 50.03 17.71 22.56
CA ASP A 17 49.50 19.08 22.67
C ASP A 17 48.63 19.27 23.92
N LEU A 18 48.04 18.20 24.46
CA LEU A 18 47.26 18.22 25.70
C LEU A 18 48.13 18.29 26.97
N GLU A 19 49.30 17.63 27.00
CA GLU A 19 50.24 17.73 28.14
C GLU A 19 50.87 19.12 28.28
N ASN A 20 50.92 19.91 27.21
CA ASN A 20 51.52 21.25 27.21
C ASN A 20 50.55 22.37 27.63
N LEU A 21 49.24 22.08 27.71
CA LEU A 21 48.21 23.06 28.10
C LEU A 21 47.83 23.01 29.59
N CYS A 22 48.28 22.00 30.34
CA CYS A 22 47.97 21.85 31.76
C CYS A 22 48.97 22.54 32.72
N ASN A 23 50.01 23.22 32.22
CA ASN A 23 51.09 23.75 33.07
C ASN A 23 51.20 25.28 33.16
N VAL A 24 50.15 26.01 32.78
CA VAL A 24 50.10 27.48 32.92
C VAL A 24 48.76 27.89 33.51
N TYR A 25 48.81 28.51 34.70
CA TYR A 25 47.74 29.15 35.50
C TYR A 25 47.18 28.38 36.72
N PRO A 26 47.59 28.76 37.95
CA PRO A 26 46.90 28.38 39.19
C PRO A 26 45.68 29.30 39.46
N MET A 27 44.60 28.72 40.00
CA MET A 27 43.38 29.42 40.41
C MET A 27 43.54 30.12 41.77
N ASN A 28 43.04 31.35 41.91
CA ASN A 28 42.53 31.89 43.19
C ASN A 28 41.50 33.03 42.98
N PRO A 29 40.53 33.23 43.90
CA PRO A 29 39.27 33.93 43.66
C PRO A 29 39.24 35.38 44.19
N SER A 30 38.14 36.08 43.88
CA SER A 30 37.64 37.37 44.43
C SER A 30 37.84 38.59 43.51
N PHE A 31 36.76 39.14 42.94
CA PHE A 31 36.32 40.54 43.10
C PHE A 31 35.15 40.91 42.18
N THR A 32 34.25 41.75 42.70
CA THR A 32 33.02 42.30 42.11
C THR A 32 33.23 43.61 41.32
N MET A 33 32.28 43.89 40.40
CA MET A 33 31.69 45.20 40.04
C MET A 33 32.11 45.91 38.72
N ARG A 34 31.05 46.19 37.92
CA ARG A 34 30.79 47.29 36.95
C ARG A 34 31.43 47.30 35.55
N GLN A 35 30.50 47.53 34.60
CA GLN A 35 30.58 48.32 33.35
C GLN A 35 30.90 47.58 32.02
N SER A 36 29.81 47.29 31.31
CA SER A 36 29.52 47.63 29.92
C SER A 36 30.53 47.36 28.78
N VAL A 37 30.07 46.46 27.90
CA VAL A 37 30.21 46.42 26.43
C VAL A 37 31.57 45.98 25.88
N LEU A 38 31.65 44.72 25.42
CA LEU A 38 32.09 44.39 24.06
C LEU A 38 31.74 42.93 23.71
N THR A 39 31.03 42.80 22.60
CA THR A 39 30.62 41.60 21.89
C THR A 39 31.80 40.69 21.53
N PHE A 40 31.74 39.41 21.91
CA PHE A 40 32.44 38.33 21.22
C PHE A 40 31.53 37.10 21.10
N LEU A 41 31.45 36.58 19.87
CA LEU A 41 30.67 35.42 19.45
C LEU A 41 30.77 34.26 20.44
N ALA A 42 29.64 33.84 21.00
CA ALA A 42 29.48 32.49 21.49
C ALA A 42 29.46 31.54 20.28
N ALA A 43 30.60 30.95 19.94
CA ALA A 43 30.63 29.73 19.15
C ALA A 43 30.03 28.60 20.01
N GLY A 44 28.70 28.58 20.10
CA GLY A 44 27.96 27.43 20.60
C GLY A 44 28.16 26.29 19.61
N LEU A 45 29.13 25.44 19.87
CA LEU A 45 29.23 24.14 19.20
C LEU A 45 28.07 23.29 19.71
N CYS A 46 26.89 23.48 19.12
CA CYS A 46 25.84 22.46 19.14
C CYS A 46 26.43 21.23 18.47
N VAL A 47 26.88 20.26 19.25
CA VAL A 47 27.08 18.90 18.78
C VAL A 47 25.69 18.38 18.43
N THR A 48 25.28 18.56 17.19
CA THR A 48 24.14 17.86 16.62
C THR A 48 24.55 16.41 16.51
N THR A 49 24.29 15.63 17.56
CA THR A 49 24.11 14.19 17.41
C THR A 49 22.97 13.99 16.43
N LEU A 50 23.29 13.78 15.16
CA LEU A 50 22.40 13.15 14.20
C LEU A 50 22.09 11.77 14.76
N TYR A 51 21.03 11.67 15.56
CA TYR A 51 20.34 10.41 15.76
C TYR A 51 19.82 10.02 14.37
N GLY A 52 20.59 9.21 13.65
CA GLY A 52 20.02 8.36 12.62
C GLY A 52 19.06 7.44 13.34
N GLN A 53 17.80 7.87 13.49
CA GLN A 53 16.74 6.97 13.93
C GLN A 53 16.79 5.79 12.96
N THR A 54 17.00 4.59 13.47
CA THR A 54 16.84 3.37 12.68
C THR A 54 15.52 3.49 11.94
N PRO A 55 15.51 3.37 10.59
CA PRO A 55 14.30 3.56 9.82
C PRO A 55 13.23 2.62 10.36
N VAL A 56 12.11 3.22 10.79
CA VAL A 56 10.97 2.48 11.32
C VAL A 56 10.52 1.53 10.22
N SER A 57 10.58 0.24 10.51
CA SER A 57 10.25 -0.84 9.58
C SER A 57 9.34 -1.84 10.25
N GLY A 58 8.47 -2.45 9.47
CA GLY A 58 7.46 -3.36 10.00
C GLY A 58 6.30 -3.60 9.05
N LYS A 59 5.25 -4.18 9.62
CA LYS A 59 4.02 -4.54 8.92
C LYS A 59 2.80 -4.19 9.74
N ILE A 60 1.79 -3.62 9.10
CA ILE A 60 0.43 -3.52 9.63
C ILE A 60 -0.44 -4.51 8.87
N THR A 61 -1.09 -5.42 9.58
CA THR A 61 -2.01 -6.40 8.98
C THR A 61 -3.44 -6.01 9.29
N TYR A 62 -4.27 -5.96 8.27
CA TYR A 62 -5.69 -5.66 8.32
C TYR A 62 -6.49 -6.87 7.86
N GLU A 63 -7.55 -7.19 8.61
CA GLU A 63 -8.64 -8.00 8.11
C GLU A 63 -9.72 -7.05 7.56
N GLY A 64 -10.09 -7.26 6.30
CA GLY A 64 -11.11 -6.50 5.62
C GLY A 64 -12.32 -7.37 5.31
N MET A 65 -13.52 -6.82 5.47
CA MET A 65 -14.76 -7.41 4.97
C MET A 65 -15.43 -6.41 4.05
N ARG A 66 -15.97 -6.90 2.94
CA ARG A 66 -16.75 -6.06 2.02
C ARG A 66 -17.98 -6.79 1.55
N GLN A 67 -19.11 -6.13 1.67
CA GLN A 67 -20.36 -6.60 1.10
C GLN A 67 -20.27 -6.53 -0.44
N PHE A 68 -20.65 -7.62 -1.07
CA PHE A 68 -20.65 -7.72 -2.52
C PHE A 68 -21.97 -7.14 -3.05
N ASP A 69 -21.91 -5.97 -3.72
CA ASP A 69 -23.07 -5.40 -4.38
C ASP A 69 -23.35 -6.13 -5.71
N ARG A 70 -24.35 -7.02 -5.68
CA ARG A 70 -24.78 -7.80 -6.85
C ARG A 70 -25.26 -6.92 -8.00
N SER A 71 -25.75 -5.71 -7.74
CA SER A 71 -26.19 -4.76 -8.78
C SER A 71 -25.03 -4.20 -9.62
N GLN A 72 -23.81 -4.20 -9.04
CA GLN A 72 -22.59 -3.75 -9.72
C GLN A 72 -21.90 -4.88 -10.49
N MET A 73 -22.39 -6.11 -10.40
CA MET A 73 -21.86 -7.21 -11.19
C MET A 73 -22.06 -6.94 -12.69
N ARG A 74 -21.06 -7.33 -13.47
CA ARG A 74 -21.12 -7.39 -14.93
C ARG A 74 -20.75 -8.80 -15.37
N MET A 75 -21.54 -9.36 -16.28
CA MET A 75 -21.25 -10.59 -16.98
C MET A 75 -20.96 -10.26 -18.43
N VAL A 76 -19.94 -10.88 -19.00
CA VAL A 76 -19.69 -10.76 -20.45
C VAL A 76 -20.25 -12.01 -21.11
N ILE A 77 -21.27 -11.83 -21.94
CA ILE A 77 -21.91 -12.91 -22.71
C ILE A 77 -21.77 -12.54 -24.18
N ASN A 78 -21.13 -13.42 -24.95
CA ASN A 78 -20.86 -13.20 -26.38
C ASN A 78 -20.15 -11.85 -26.66
N GLY A 79 -19.26 -11.41 -25.75
CA GLY A 79 -18.51 -10.17 -25.88
C GLY A 79 -19.24 -8.90 -25.42
N GLN A 80 -20.51 -8.99 -25.02
CA GLN A 80 -21.29 -7.86 -24.54
C GLN A 80 -21.41 -7.88 -23.01
N GLU A 81 -21.17 -6.73 -22.37
CA GLU A 81 -21.37 -6.57 -20.92
C GLU A 81 -22.86 -6.44 -20.60
N VAL A 82 -23.40 -7.41 -19.87
CA VAL A 82 -24.77 -7.42 -19.38
C VAL A 82 -24.79 -7.52 -17.86
N ARG A 83 -25.83 -6.98 -17.24
CA ARG A 83 -26.05 -7.15 -15.79
C ARG A 83 -26.81 -8.46 -15.55
N PRO A 84 -26.45 -9.22 -14.51
CA PRO A 84 -27.20 -10.43 -14.16
C PRO A 84 -28.69 -10.10 -13.91
N GLY A 85 -29.60 -10.95 -14.39
CA GLY A 85 -31.05 -10.74 -14.28
C GLY A 85 -31.65 -9.69 -15.23
N SER A 86 -30.85 -9.10 -16.15
CA SER A 86 -31.40 -8.30 -17.26
C SER A 86 -32.08 -9.21 -18.30
N PRO A 87 -33.03 -8.71 -19.11
CA PRO A 87 -33.66 -9.52 -20.17
C PRO A 87 -32.62 -10.16 -21.10
N GLY A 88 -32.63 -11.50 -21.18
CA GLY A 88 -31.64 -12.27 -21.96
C GLY A 88 -30.29 -12.53 -21.27
N ALA A 89 -30.13 -12.11 -20.01
CA ALA A 89 -28.95 -12.41 -19.20
C ALA A 89 -29.30 -13.41 -18.07
N PRO A 90 -28.42 -14.38 -17.77
CA PRO A 90 -28.60 -15.31 -16.66
C PRO A 90 -28.55 -14.58 -15.31
N ASP A 91 -29.17 -15.19 -14.32
CA ASP A 91 -29.11 -14.70 -12.94
C ASP A 91 -27.70 -14.78 -12.36
N ALA A 92 -27.47 -13.97 -11.33
CA ALA A 92 -26.22 -13.99 -10.58
C ALA A 92 -25.94 -15.41 -10.05
N PRO A 93 -24.67 -15.85 -10.02
CA PRO A 93 -24.28 -17.15 -9.49
C PRO A 93 -24.92 -17.48 -8.14
N GLU A 94 -25.66 -18.59 -8.07
CA GLU A 94 -26.07 -19.18 -6.79
C GLU A 94 -24.84 -19.54 -5.95
N GLY A 95 -24.92 -19.30 -4.64
CA GLY A 95 -23.85 -19.58 -3.68
C GLY A 95 -22.72 -18.54 -3.64
N MET A 96 -22.84 -17.40 -4.32
CA MET A 96 -21.92 -16.28 -4.09
C MET A 96 -22.15 -15.69 -2.69
N PRO A 97 -21.09 -15.53 -1.88
CA PRO A 97 -21.25 -14.95 -0.56
C PRO A 97 -21.59 -13.46 -0.67
N ASP A 98 -22.50 -12.99 0.18
CA ASP A 98 -22.86 -11.57 0.28
C ASP A 98 -21.73 -10.74 0.88
N VAL A 99 -20.80 -11.37 1.61
CA VAL A 99 -19.65 -10.73 2.24
C VAL A 99 -18.37 -11.47 1.87
N ILE A 100 -17.37 -10.72 1.42
CA ILE A 100 -16.04 -11.24 1.10
C ILE A 100 -15.04 -10.71 2.12
N SER A 101 -14.36 -11.64 2.80
CA SER A 101 -13.20 -11.31 3.61
C SER A 101 -11.90 -11.36 2.80
N PHE A 102 -10.95 -10.53 3.20
CA PHE A 102 -9.60 -10.48 2.64
C PHE A 102 -8.61 -9.93 3.67
N THR A 103 -7.34 -10.23 3.47
CA THR A 103 -6.23 -9.68 4.25
C THR A 103 -5.52 -8.62 3.43
N GLN A 104 -5.34 -7.44 4.02
CA GLN A 104 -4.49 -6.39 3.47
C GLN A 104 -3.32 -6.13 4.41
N LYS A 105 -2.13 -5.89 3.86
CA LYS A 105 -0.94 -5.54 4.62
C LYS A 105 -0.34 -4.24 4.10
N LEU A 106 0.08 -3.39 5.02
CA LEU A 106 1.06 -2.35 4.73
C LEU A 106 2.41 -2.84 5.22
N VAL A 107 3.35 -3.05 4.31
CA VAL A 107 4.74 -3.37 4.63
C VAL A 107 5.55 -2.09 4.47
N PHE A 108 6.23 -1.62 5.51
CA PHE A 108 6.95 -0.33 5.48
C PHE A 108 8.40 -0.48 5.93
N SER A 109 9.26 0.37 5.38
CA SER A 109 10.67 0.52 5.76
C SER A 109 11.12 1.94 5.48
N GLY A 110 11.53 2.66 6.52
CA GLY A 110 11.91 4.06 6.40
C GLY A 110 10.71 4.91 5.97
N THR A 111 10.84 5.62 4.87
CA THR A 111 9.77 6.47 4.33
C THR A 111 8.90 5.75 3.30
N MET A 112 9.24 4.53 2.92
CA MET A 112 8.58 3.80 1.84
C MET A 112 7.72 2.67 2.39
N ALA A 113 6.63 2.40 1.68
CA ALA A 113 5.77 1.27 1.97
C ALA A 113 5.20 0.61 0.72
N LYS A 114 4.74 -0.62 0.86
CA LYS A 114 4.06 -1.42 -0.15
C LYS A 114 2.76 -1.95 0.41
N GLU A 115 1.69 -1.84 -0.37
CA GLU A 115 0.42 -2.49 -0.08
C GLU A 115 0.40 -3.89 -0.68
N GLU A 116 0.02 -4.87 0.14
CA GLU A 116 -0.18 -6.25 -0.28
C GLU A 116 -1.60 -6.70 0.08
N ARG A 117 -2.21 -7.52 -0.78
CA ARG A 117 -3.53 -8.11 -0.52
C ARG A 117 -3.54 -9.57 -0.96
N ASP A 118 -4.14 -10.43 -0.15
CA ASP A 118 -4.26 -11.87 -0.44
C ASP A 118 -5.26 -12.19 -1.57
N ARG A 119 -6.18 -11.26 -1.84
CA ARG A 119 -7.17 -11.36 -2.91
C ARG A 119 -7.06 -10.17 -3.87
N PRO A 120 -7.08 -10.40 -5.18
CA PRO A 120 -7.12 -9.33 -6.16
C PRO A 120 -8.41 -8.54 -6.00
N GLN A 121 -8.32 -7.22 -6.16
CA GLN A 121 -9.45 -6.30 -6.00
C GLN A 121 -10.57 -6.55 -7.03
N ASN A 122 -10.20 -7.10 -8.21
CA ASN A 122 -11.14 -7.47 -9.28
C ASN A 122 -11.02 -8.98 -9.53
N MET A 123 -12.08 -9.73 -9.24
CA MET A 123 -12.15 -11.15 -9.55
C MET A 123 -12.89 -11.35 -10.88
N MET A 124 -12.22 -11.96 -11.85
CA MET A 124 -12.84 -12.34 -13.12
C MET A 124 -13.22 -13.81 -13.06
N MET A 125 -14.53 -14.07 -13.18
CA MET A 125 -15.07 -15.41 -13.29
C MET A 125 -15.62 -15.60 -14.69
N ARG A 126 -15.23 -16.70 -15.33
CA ARG A 126 -15.84 -17.16 -16.57
C ARG A 126 -16.68 -18.39 -16.26
N ARG A 127 -17.96 -18.33 -16.63
CA ARG A 127 -18.83 -19.51 -16.68
C ARG A 127 -18.88 -20.00 -18.11
N THR A 128 -18.51 -21.25 -18.32
CA THR A 128 -18.78 -21.96 -19.57
C THR A 128 -19.92 -22.93 -19.28
N MET A 129 -21.05 -22.76 -19.99
CA MET A 129 -22.03 -23.84 -20.10
C MET A 129 -21.34 -24.98 -20.86
N GLY A 130 -21.19 -26.12 -20.20
CA GLY A 130 -20.62 -27.29 -20.86
C GLY A 130 -21.73 -28.14 -21.42
N ASP A 131 -21.73 -28.36 -22.73
CA ASP A 131 -22.20 -29.64 -23.26
C ASP A 131 -21.16 -30.67 -22.86
N GLY A 132 -21.46 -31.46 -21.82
CA GLY A 132 -20.60 -32.58 -21.42
C GLY A 132 -20.46 -33.56 -22.58
N PRO A 133 -19.37 -34.34 -22.68
CA PRO A 133 -19.30 -35.42 -23.65
C PRO A 133 -20.50 -36.35 -23.43
N SER A 134 -21.35 -36.48 -24.44
CA SER A 134 -22.35 -37.55 -24.50
C SER A 134 -21.58 -38.86 -24.59
N ASP A 135 -21.41 -39.53 -23.45
CA ASP A 135 -20.89 -40.90 -23.41
C ASP A 135 -22.01 -41.90 -23.76
N GLY A 136 -22.78 -41.63 -24.81
CA GLY A 136 -23.67 -42.59 -25.48
C GLY A 136 -24.74 -43.28 -24.64
N SER A 137 -24.86 -42.97 -23.35
CA SER A 137 -25.78 -43.66 -22.44
C SER A 137 -26.88 -42.69 -22.03
N GLY A 138 -28.07 -42.89 -22.62
CA GLY A 138 -29.23 -42.01 -22.54
C GLY A 138 -29.73 -41.74 -21.12
N GLY A 139 -29.13 -40.75 -20.47
CA GLY A 139 -29.64 -40.13 -19.25
C GLY A 139 -29.49 -38.63 -19.32
N ASN A 140 -30.61 -37.90 -19.29
CA ASN A 140 -30.64 -36.44 -19.12
C ASN A 140 -29.84 -36.04 -17.87
N ARG A 141 -28.61 -35.58 -18.04
CA ARG A 141 -27.86 -34.82 -17.03
C ARG A 141 -27.54 -33.47 -17.63
N GLU A 142 -28.33 -32.47 -17.25
CA GLU A 142 -28.05 -31.05 -17.47
C GLU A 142 -26.57 -30.78 -17.11
N GLY A 143 -25.82 -30.30 -18.10
CA GLY A 143 -24.39 -30.05 -17.98
C GLY A 143 -24.12 -29.02 -16.88
N ARG A 144 -23.47 -29.45 -15.79
CA ARG A 144 -23.12 -28.53 -14.69
C ARG A 144 -22.19 -27.44 -15.22
N PRO A 145 -22.52 -26.15 -15.06
CA PRO A 145 -21.67 -25.05 -15.51
C PRO A 145 -20.28 -25.13 -14.87
N ARG A 146 -19.21 -25.09 -15.67
CA ARG A 146 -17.84 -24.97 -15.15
C ARG A 146 -17.51 -23.50 -14.95
N THR A 147 -17.18 -23.11 -13.72
CA THR A 147 -16.68 -21.77 -13.40
C THR A 147 -15.16 -21.80 -13.31
N MET A 148 -14.47 -21.07 -14.18
CA MET A 148 -13.01 -20.90 -14.13
C MET A 148 -12.66 -19.50 -13.61
N ARG A 149 -11.72 -19.44 -12.67
CA ARG A 149 -11.14 -18.18 -12.20
C ARG A 149 -10.11 -17.71 -13.21
N MET A 150 -10.26 -16.48 -13.69
CA MET A 150 -9.36 -15.89 -14.67
C MET A 150 -8.44 -14.88 -13.99
N THR A 151 -7.14 -14.97 -14.26
CA THR A 151 -6.17 -13.99 -13.81
C THR A 151 -6.03 -12.92 -14.89
N PRO A 152 -6.05 -11.61 -14.55
CA PRO A 152 -5.78 -10.55 -15.50
C PRO A 152 -4.41 -10.71 -16.19
N PRO A 153 -4.21 -10.18 -17.41
CA PRO A 153 -2.95 -10.25 -18.16
C PRO A 153 -1.86 -9.29 -17.62
N PHE A 154 -2.11 -8.69 -16.46
CA PHE A 154 -1.21 -7.76 -15.80
C PHE A 154 -1.26 -7.95 -14.28
N GLU A 155 -0.14 -7.60 -13.65
CA GLU A 155 -0.04 -7.50 -12.20
C GLU A 155 0.04 -6.02 -11.82
N GLN A 156 -0.67 -5.62 -10.77
CA GLN A 156 -0.58 -4.27 -10.22
C GLN A 156 -0.04 -4.34 -8.79
N GLN A 157 0.91 -3.47 -8.50
CA GLN A 157 1.45 -3.26 -7.17
C GLN A 157 1.28 -1.79 -6.80
N THR A 158 1.03 -1.51 -5.53
CA THR A 158 0.92 -0.15 -5.01
C THR A 158 2.01 0.06 -3.97
N TYR A 159 2.80 1.10 -4.18
CA TYR A 159 3.81 1.60 -3.26
C TYR A 159 3.41 2.99 -2.76
N LEU A 160 3.94 3.39 -1.62
CA LEU A 160 3.68 4.69 -1.00
C LEU A 160 5.00 5.32 -0.60
N ASP A 161 5.16 6.59 -0.93
CA ASP A 161 6.12 7.48 -0.29
C ASP A 161 5.39 8.19 0.85
N LEU A 162 5.61 7.70 2.07
CA LEU A 162 4.96 8.19 3.27
C LEU A 162 5.47 9.57 3.70
N ALA A 163 6.69 9.94 3.32
CA ALA A 163 7.26 11.25 3.62
C ALA A 163 6.66 12.34 2.72
N ASN A 164 6.60 12.06 1.42
CA ASN A 164 6.07 13.00 0.43
C ASN A 164 4.56 12.86 0.19
N ARG A 165 3.90 11.93 0.89
CA ARG A 165 2.48 11.57 0.72
C ARG A 165 2.14 11.31 -0.74
N GLN A 166 2.92 10.47 -1.40
CA GLN A 166 2.67 10.05 -2.78
C GLN A 166 2.29 8.59 -2.86
N ARG A 167 1.31 8.30 -3.71
CA ARG A 167 0.93 6.95 -4.11
C ARG A 167 1.55 6.64 -5.46
N ILE A 168 2.21 5.49 -5.54
CA ILE A 168 2.92 5.01 -6.72
C ILE A 168 2.26 3.71 -7.15
N ASP A 169 1.50 3.75 -8.24
CA ASP A 169 0.87 2.56 -8.82
C ASP A 169 1.78 2.01 -9.93
N VAL A 170 2.17 0.74 -9.82
CA VAL A 170 3.05 0.04 -10.77
C VAL A 170 2.25 -1.05 -11.48
N LEU A 171 2.21 -0.99 -12.81
CA LEU A 171 1.52 -1.96 -13.66
C LEU A 171 2.56 -2.76 -14.46
N MET A 172 2.56 -4.08 -14.29
CA MET A 172 3.39 -5.01 -15.05
C MET A 172 2.52 -5.77 -16.04
N VAL A 173 2.78 -5.59 -17.33
CA VAL A 173 2.02 -6.22 -18.42
C VAL A 173 2.88 -7.29 -19.08
N LYS A 174 2.40 -8.54 -19.08
CA LYS A 174 3.07 -9.62 -19.80
C LYS A 174 2.65 -9.58 -21.27
N LYS A 175 3.60 -9.31 -22.17
CA LYS A 175 3.34 -9.27 -23.62
C LYS A 175 3.51 -10.66 -24.25
N ASP A 176 4.54 -11.38 -23.79
CA ASP A 176 4.84 -12.77 -24.12
C ASP A 176 5.55 -13.46 -22.93
N SER A 177 6.14 -14.63 -23.14
CA SER A 177 6.83 -15.40 -22.08
C SER A 177 8.12 -14.76 -21.57
N VAL A 178 8.64 -13.72 -22.24
CA VAL A 178 9.98 -13.15 -21.99
C VAL A 178 9.89 -11.65 -21.66
N VAL A 179 8.98 -10.93 -22.31
CA VAL A 179 8.85 -9.47 -22.24
C VAL A 179 7.75 -9.08 -21.27
N THR A 180 8.17 -8.47 -20.16
CA THR A 180 7.28 -7.77 -19.23
C THR A 180 7.54 -6.27 -19.34
N GLU A 181 6.54 -5.54 -19.82
CA GLU A 181 6.59 -4.07 -19.81
C GLU A 181 6.10 -3.57 -18.45
N THR A 182 6.86 -2.67 -17.83
CA THR A 182 6.54 -2.14 -16.50
C THR A 182 6.29 -0.64 -16.60
N TYR A 183 5.13 -0.21 -16.10
CA TYR A 183 4.69 1.17 -16.08
C TYR A 183 4.53 1.63 -14.63
N ARG A 184 4.80 2.90 -14.34
CA ARG A 184 4.53 3.53 -13.04
C ARG A 184 3.77 4.83 -13.23
N SER A 185 2.83 5.11 -12.35
CA SER A 185 2.20 6.42 -12.22
C SER A 185 2.28 6.88 -10.78
N GLU A 186 2.48 8.18 -10.59
CA GLU A 186 2.58 8.79 -9.27
C GLU A 186 1.49 9.85 -9.14
N LYS A 187 0.86 9.88 -7.96
CA LYS A 187 -0.13 10.89 -7.62
C LYS A 187 -0.08 11.19 -6.13
N PRO A 188 -0.51 12.39 -5.70
CA PRO A 188 -0.70 12.66 -4.29
C PRO A 188 -1.59 11.59 -3.65
N MET A 189 -1.27 11.17 -2.43
CA MET A 189 -2.15 10.32 -1.65
C MET A 189 -3.47 11.06 -1.42
N PRO A 190 -4.62 10.44 -1.73
CA PRO A 190 -5.91 11.01 -1.40
C PRO A 190 -6.02 11.26 0.10
N ALA A 191 -6.78 12.28 0.46
CA ALA A 191 -7.14 12.59 1.84
C ALA A 191 -8.66 12.64 1.97
N ALA A 192 -9.16 12.34 3.16
CA ALA A 192 -10.57 12.53 3.47
C ALA A 192 -10.95 14.02 3.36
N THR A 193 -12.05 14.32 2.67
CA THR A 193 -12.48 15.70 2.40
C THR A 193 -13.20 16.36 3.58
N ASP A 194 -13.89 15.59 4.41
CA ASP A 194 -14.80 16.03 5.46
C ASP A 194 -14.47 15.38 6.82
N TRP A 195 -13.17 15.27 7.11
CA TRP A 195 -12.68 14.61 8.31
C TRP A 195 -13.11 15.32 9.60
N THR A 196 -13.84 14.62 10.45
CA THR A 196 -14.32 15.13 11.75
C THR A 196 -13.85 14.23 12.89
N THR A 197 -12.98 14.73 13.76
CA THR A 197 -12.51 13.99 14.95
C THR A 197 -13.46 14.17 16.13
N THR A 198 -13.56 13.14 16.96
CA THR A 198 -14.32 13.15 18.22
C THR A 198 -13.41 12.78 19.40
N GLU A 199 -13.85 13.07 20.63
CA GLU A 199 -13.08 12.79 21.85
C GLU A 199 -13.07 11.30 22.24
N LYS A 200 -13.83 10.45 21.55
CA LYS A 200 -13.91 9.02 21.88
C LYS A 200 -12.60 8.33 21.56
N THR A 201 -12.11 7.55 22.53
CA THR A 201 -10.88 6.76 22.40
C THR A 201 -11.15 5.28 22.62
N LYS A 202 -10.31 4.42 22.02
CA LYS A 202 -10.26 2.98 22.32
C LYS A 202 -8.89 2.42 21.96
N LYS A 203 -8.57 1.21 22.44
CA LYS A 203 -7.35 0.50 22.06
C LYS A 203 -7.61 -0.45 20.88
N ILE A 204 -6.76 -0.40 19.86
CA ILE A 204 -6.73 -1.34 18.73
C ILE A 204 -5.29 -1.79 18.51
N ALA A 205 -5.05 -3.10 18.43
CA ALA A 205 -3.72 -3.68 18.22
C ALA A 205 -2.62 -3.12 19.16
N GLY A 206 -3.00 -2.73 20.39
CA GLY A 206 -2.09 -2.17 21.39
C GLY A 206 -1.96 -0.63 21.38
N TYR A 207 -2.50 0.06 20.39
CA TYR A 207 -2.38 1.51 20.22
C TYR A 207 -3.63 2.26 20.68
N THR A 208 -3.43 3.47 21.21
CA THR A 208 -4.54 4.37 21.54
C THR A 208 -5.04 5.01 20.24
N CYS A 209 -6.32 4.82 19.96
CA CYS A 209 -6.97 5.35 18.77
C CYS A 209 -8.06 6.36 19.14
N HIS A 210 -8.20 7.38 18.30
CA HIS A 210 -9.25 8.38 18.37
C HIS A 210 -10.29 8.07 17.29
N LYS A 211 -11.57 8.32 17.61
CA LYS A 211 -12.65 8.17 16.64
C LYS A 211 -12.77 9.42 15.78
N ALA A 212 -12.94 9.20 14.48
CA ALA A 212 -13.32 10.21 13.51
C ALA A 212 -14.44 9.69 12.59
N THR A 213 -15.01 10.60 11.81
CA THR A 213 -15.95 10.31 10.73
C THR A 213 -15.52 11.03 9.45
N ALA A 214 -15.76 10.42 8.30
CA ALA A 214 -15.61 11.03 6.99
C ALA A 214 -16.54 10.35 5.98
N THR A 215 -16.81 11.00 4.84
CA THR A 215 -17.69 10.49 3.81
C THR A 215 -16.89 9.99 2.61
N ARG A 216 -17.29 8.81 2.10
CA ARG A 216 -16.76 8.26 0.85
C ARG A 216 -17.90 7.68 0.05
N ARG A 217 -17.99 8.03 -1.23
CA ARG A 217 -19.03 7.53 -2.16
C ARG A 217 -20.47 7.68 -1.61
N LYS A 218 -20.74 8.81 -0.94
CA LYS A 218 -22.03 9.15 -0.31
C LYS A 218 -22.41 8.30 0.92
N GLU A 219 -21.48 7.54 1.46
CA GLU A 219 -21.64 6.76 2.69
C GLU A 219 -20.73 7.34 3.77
N THR A 220 -21.22 7.38 5.01
CA THR A 220 -20.45 7.86 6.17
C THR A 220 -19.70 6.71 6.82
N TYR A 221 -18.42 6.92 7.08
CA TYR A 221 -17.53 5.94 7.68
C TYR A 221 -17.20 6.32 9.12
N THR A 222 -17.24 5.35 10.01
CA THR A 222 -16.60 5.46 11.33
C THR A 222 -15.16 5.00 11.23
N ILE A 223 -14.24 5.85 11.65
CA ILE A 223 -12.80 5.63 11.49
C ILE A 223 -12.13 5.72 12.85
N TRP A 224 -11.20 4.82 13.14
CA TRP A 224 -10.35 4.88 14.32
C TRP A 224 -8.89 4.93 13.89
N TYR A 225 -8.19 5.97 14.34
CA TYR A 225 -6.81 6.25 13.93
C TYR A 225 -5.93 6.55 15.14
N THR A 226 -4.65 6.24 15.03
CA THR A 226 -3.63 6.54 16.04
C THR A 226 -2.60 7.55 15.50
N THR A 227 -2.04 8.38 16.37
CA THR A 227 -0.93 9.28 16.06
C THR A 227 0.41 8.77 16.57
N ASP A 228 0.44 7.57 17.15
CA ASP A 228 1.64 6.98 17.76
C ASP A 228 2.64 6.46 16.71
N LEU A 229 2.17 6.22 15.48
CA LEU A 229 3.02 5.86 14.35
C LEU A 229 3.50 7.12 13.61
N PRO A 230 4.79 7.20 13.20
CA PRO A 230 5.41 8.42 12.70
C PRO A 230 5.10 8.73 11.23
N PHE A 231 3.97 8.25 10.70
CA PHE A 231 3.56 8.44 9.32
C PHE A 231 2.03 8.53 9.20
N THR A 232 1.55 8.87 7.99
CA THR A 232 0.12 9.00 7.72
C THR A 232 -0.32 7.94 6.72
N TYR A 233 -1.35 7.17 7.06
CA TYR A 233 -1.83 6.06 6.21
C TYR A 233 -3.28 5.67 6.52
N SER A 234 -3.97 5.13 5.52
CA SER A 234 -5.24 4.43 5.68
C SER A 234 -5.33 3.23 4.72
N PRO A 235 -5.89 2.09 5.15
CA PRO A 235 -6.12 0.95 4.26
C PRO A 235 -7.14 1.25 3.14
N VAL A 236 -7.90 2.34 3.29
CA VAL A 236 -8.74 2.93 2.24
C VAL A 236 -8.21 4.33 1.94
N ALA A 237 -7.61 4.51 0.78
CA ALA A 237 -6.90 5.74 0.41
C ALA A 237 -7.75 7.03 0.57
N ASP A 238 -9.03 7.00 0.17
CA ASP A 238 -9.95 8.15 0.28
C ASP A 238 -10.30 8.53 1.74
N LEU A 239 -9.96 7.66 2.70
CA LEU A 239 -10.21 7.84 4.13
C LEU A 239 -8.90 8.08 4.90
N THR A 240 -7.90 8.65 4.23
CA THR A 240 -6.62 9.00 4.87
C THR A 240 -6.80 10.24 5.76
N PRO A 241 -6.36 10.18 7.04
CA PRO A 241 -6.48 11.30 7.97
C PRO A 241 -5.49 12.41 7.62
N PRO A 242 -5.70 13.64 8.13
CA PRO A 242 -4.69 14.70 8.04
C PRO A 242 -3.35 14.30 8.68
N LYS A 243 -3.40 13.54 9.78
CA LYS A 243 -2.23 13.01 10.51
C LYS A 243 -2.58 11.68 11.18
N GLY A 244 -1.68 10.71 11.07
CA GLY A 244 -1.75 9.43 11.79
C GLY A 244 -2.18 8.25 10.92
N VAL A 245 -2.32 7.09 11.54
CA VAL A 245 -2.57 5.83 10.85
C VAL A 245 -3.92 5.27 11.25
N VAL A 246 -4.75 4.96 10.26
CA VAL A 246 -6.05 4.33 10.48
C VAL A 246 -5.86 2.86 10.81
N LEU A 247 -6.41 2.44 11.95
CA LEU A 247 -6.40 1.06 12.43
C LEU A 247 -7.77 0.39 12.32
N GLN A 248 -8.86 1.15 12.16
CA GLN A 248 -10.17 0.57 11.90
C GLN A 248 -11.04 1.51 11.06
N ILE A 249 -11.80 0.92 10.14
CA ILE A 249 -12.81 1.57 9.30
C ILE A 249 -14.06 0.71 9.37
N GLU A 250 -15.21 1.33 9.55
CA GLU A 250 -16.51 0.66 9.56
C GLU A 250 -17.54 1.50 8.83
N SER A 251 -18.27 0.85 7.94
CA SER A 251 -19.54 1.30 7.39
C SER A 251 -20.50 0.12 7.30
N ASP A 252 -21.67 0.34 6.70
CA ASP A 252 -22.67 -0.73 6.53
C ASP A 252 -22.19 -1.79 5.52
N THR A 253 -21.36 -1.38 4.56
CA THR A 253 -20.97 -2.23 3.41
C THR A 253 -19.50 -2.65 3.42
N GLU A 254 -18.64 -2.04 4.21
CA GLU A 254 -17.24 -2.46 4.33
C GLU A 254 -16.66 -2.21 5.74
N SER A 255 -15.73 -3.06 6.13
CA SER A 255 -14.93 -2.86 7.34
C SER A 255 -13.48 -3.25 7.11
N TYR A 256 -12.59 -2.58 7.83
CA TYR A 256 -11.18 -2.89 7.92
C TYR A 256 -10.78 -2.82 9.38
N LYS A 257 -10.08 -3.82 9.90
CA LYS A 257 -9.58 -3.81 11.27
C LYS A 257 -8.15 -4.30 11.30
N ALA A 258 -7.26 -3.49 11.84
CA ALA A 258 -5.88 -3.89 12.11
C ALA A 258 -5.88 -5.01 13.15
N THR A 259 -5.36 -6.17 12.76
CA THR A 259 -5.22 -7.35 13.62
C THR A 259 -3.85 -7.41 14.29
N GLY A 260 -2.85 -6.72 13.73
CA GLY A 260 -1.53 -6.61 14.34
C GLY A 260 -0.64 -5.59 13.66
N ILE A 261 0.28 -5.03 14.45
CA ILE A 261 1.38 -4.17 13.99
C ILE A 261 2.66 -4.82 14.50
N ALA A 262 3.50 -5.29 13.59
CA ALA A 262 4.77 -5.92 13.89
C ALA A 262 5.91 -4.99 13.48
N MET A 263 6.75 -4.60 14.44
CA MET A 263 7.97 -3.85 14.18
C MET A 263 9.10 -4.86 13.94
N GLU A 264 9.55 -4.97 12.70
CA GLU A 264 10.52 -5.97 12.27
C GLU A 264 11.38 -5.42 11.15
N ALA A 265 12.59 -5.96 10.99
CA ALA A 265 13.49 -5.54 9.94
C ALA A 265 12.92 -5.93 8.57
N ILE A 266 12.61 -4.92 7.76
CA ILE A 266 12.17 -5.07 6.37
C ILE A 266 13.26 -4.54 5.46
N ALA A 267 13.64 -5.31 4.45
CA ALA A 267 14.59 -4.86 3.44
C ALA A 267 13.97 -3.70 2.64
N GLU A 268 14.63 -2.55 2.59
CA GLU A 268 14.12 -1.36 1.91
C GLU A 268 13.76 -1.64 0.44
N ALA A 269 14.60 -2.44 -0.25
CA ALA A 269 14.36 -2.84 -1.64
C ALA A 269 13.02 -3.59 -1.86
N SER A 270 12.43 -4.20 -0.82
CA SER A 270 11.14 -4.92 -0.94
C SER A 270 9.92 -4.01 -0.96
N VAL A 271 10.08 -2.76 -0.52
CA VAL A 271 9.02 -1.73 -0.45
C VAL A 271 9.29 -0.56 -1.40
N GLN A 272 10.23 -0.72 -2.32
CA GLN A 272 10.58 0.28 -3.33
C GLN A 272 10.01 -0.13 -4.69
N PRO A 273 9.48 0.80 -5.50
CA PRO A 273 9.05 0.49 -6.85
C PRO A 273 10.25 0.08 -7.73
N PRO A 274 10.05 -0.75 -8.76
CA PRO A 274 11.11 -1.16 -9.67
C PRO A 274 11.72 0.03 -10.43
N LYS A 275 13.05 0.13 -10.43
CA LYS A 275 13.80 1.29 -10.96
C LYS A 275 13.67 1.49 -12.48
N GLY A 276 13.26 0.48 -13.23
CA GLY A 276 13.12 0.50 -14.70
C GLY A 276 11.70 0.76 -15.22
N ALA A 277 10.75 1.11 -14.36
CA ALA A 277 9.38 1.34 -14.78
C ALA A 277 9.24 2.64 -15.61
N LYS A 278 8.54 2.56 -16.74
CA LYS A 278 8.20 3.72 -17.57
C LYS A 278 7.18 4.60 -16.84
N THR A 279 7.53 5.84 -16.56
CA THR A 279 6.59 6.81 -15.97
C THR A 279 5.51 7.20 -16.98
N VAL A 280 4.26 7.10 -16.55
CA VAL A 280 3.03 7.38 -17.30
C VAL A 280 2.01 8.05 -16.38
N SER A 281 0.96 8.66 -16.94
CA SER A 281 -0.15 9.21 -16.14
C SER A 281 -1.04 8.12 -15.54
N SER A 282 -1.89 8.49 -14.58
CA SER A 282 -2.88 7.57 -14.01
C SER A 282 -3.90 7.14 -15.07
N GLU A 283 -4.25 8.04 -15.98
CA GLU A 283 -5.17 7.82 -17.09
C GLU A 283 -4.57 6.86 -18.12
N GLU A 284 -3.27 6.99 -18.41
CA GLU A 284 -2.54 6.07 -19.28
C GLU A 284 -2.46 4.66 -18.69
N ILE A 285 -2.23 4.52 -17.37
CA ILE A 285 -2.34 3.21 -16.70
C ILE A 285 -3.71 2.59 -16.91
N GLU A 286 -4.79 3.36 -16.72
CA GLU A 286 -6.16 2.86 -16.91
C GLU A 286 -6.42 2.46 -18.37
N GLU A 287 -5.92 3.22 -19.33
CA GLU A 287 -6.00 2.88 -20.74
C GLU A 287 -5.25 1.58 -21.08
N ILE A 288 -4.03 1.41 -20.58
CA ILE A 288 -3.23 0.18 -20.75
C ILE A 288 -3.99 -1.01 -20.17
N ARG A 289 -4.60 -0.87 -18.98
CA ARG A 289 -5.43 -1.92 -18.37
C ARG A 289 -6.64 -2.25 -19.22
N ARG A 290 -7.38 -1.24 -19.66
CA ARG A 290 -8.58 -1.39 -20.48
C ARG A 290 -8.26 -2.14 -21.78
N LYS A 291 -7.19 -1.73 -22.46
CA LYS A 291 -6.72 -2.36 -23.70
C LYS A 291 -6.23 -3.79 -23.46
N GLY A 292 -5.36 -3.98 -22.45
CA GLY A 292 -4.85 -5.31 -22.09
C GLY A 292 -5.96 -6.29 -21.75
N MET A 293 -6.98 -5.83 -21.03
CA MET A 293 -8.17 -6.64 -20.76
C MET A 293 -9.00 -6.95 -22.01
N ALA A 294 -9.19 -5.98 -22.91
CA ALA A 294 -9.92 -6.20 -24.16
C ALA A 294 -9.22 -7.23 -25.05
N ASP A 295 -7.90 -7.09 -25.24
CA ASP A 295 -7.08 -8.01 -26.04
C ASP A 295 -7.07 -9.42 -25.42
N PHE A 296 -6.94 -9.50 -24.09
CA PHE A 296 -7.03 -10.77 -23.36
C PHE A 296 -8.39 -11.45 -23.55
N ARG A 297 -9.49 -10.70 -23.43
CA ARG A 297 -10.84 -11.23 -23.70
C ARG A 297 -10.98 -11.72 -25.14
N GLN A 298 -10.48 -10.96 -26.13
CA GLN A 298 -10.58 -11.34 -27.53
C GLN A 298 -9.81 -12.64 -27.83
N LYS A 299 -8.56 -12.75 -27.36
CA LYS A 299 -7.75 -13.98 -27.51
C LYS A 299 -8.43 -15.18 -26.87
N MET A 300 -9.08 -14.99 -25.73
CA MET A 300 -9.83 -16.06 -25.07
C MET A 300 -11.09 -16.48 -25.82
N MET A 301 -11.78 -15.54 -26.48
CA MET A 301 -12.92 -15.87 -27.34
C MET A 301 -12.47 -16.61 -28.61
N GLN A 302 -11.36 -16.20 -29.22
CA GLN A 302 -10.80 -16.85 -30.41
C GLN A 302 -10.30 -18.29 -30.12
N ASN A 303 -9.73 -18.51 -28.93
CA ASN A 303 -9.27 -19.83 -28.52
C ASN A 303 -10.39 -20.69 -27.89
N MET A 304 -11.66 -20.26 -27.97
CA MET A 304 -12.77 -21.17 -27.65
C MET A 304 -12.97 -22.14 -28.81
N PRO A 305 -12.94 -23.46 -28.59
CA PRO A 305 -13.43 -24.38 -29.60
C PRO A 305 -14.92 -24.08 -29.83
N MET A 306 -15.28 -23.73 -31.07
CA MET A 306 -16.67 -23.68 -31.51
C MET A 306 -17.20 -25.12 -31.44
N GLN A 307 -17.93 -25.47 -30.37
CA GLN A 307 -18.78 -26.65 -30.39
C GLN A 307 -19.85 -26.42 -31.47
N GLY A 308 -20.04 -27.45 -32.31
CA GLY A 308 -20.58 -27.37 -33.66
C GLY A 308 -21.90 -26.61 -33.82
N ARG A 309 -21.95 -25.81 -34.88
CA ARG A 309 -23.19 -25.62 -35.63
C ARG A 309 -23.32 -26.85 -36.52
N ASP A 310 -24.11 -27.82 -36.09
CA ASP A 310 -24.76 -28.77 -37.00
C ASP A 310 -26.24 -28.38 -37.10
#